data_AF-A0A7W0N801-F1
#
_entry.id   AF-A0A7W0N801-F1
#
_cell.length_a   1.000
_cell.length_b   1.000
_cell.length_c   1.000
_cell.angle_alpha   90.00
_cell.angle_beta   90.00
_cell.angle_gamma   90.00
#
_symmetry.space_group_name_H-M   'P 1'
#
loop_
_entity.id
_entity.type
_entity.pdbx_description
1 polymer ?
#
loop_
_entity_poly.entity_id
_entity_poly.type
_entity_poly.pdbx_seq_one_letter_code
_entity_poly.pdbx_strand_id
1 'polypeptide(L)'
;MIQCTNCGQVNSPTSNFCRFCGTKFTSYQPVARNENSNDFENSPPRSYVWKTDEFQVVDAKTRSPKQIHQVQPLNNPFMTAASSPPPMPPLIHQRQPQAVAYGYRCPRCSSQFYPKHVRKVSTAGWIVFAVLMVTFFPLFWIGLLIKEDVRMCAVCNARV
;
A
#
# COMPACT_ATOMS: atom_id res chain seq x y z
N MET A 1 12.74 -20.65 -28.92
CA MET A 1 12.82 -20.93 -27.47
C MET A 1 13.87 -20.02 -26.88
N ILE A 2 13.63 -19.39 -25.72
CA ILE A 2 14.58 -18.48 -25.06
C ILE A 2 15.05 -19.10 -23.74
N GLN A 3 16.35 -19.11 -23.50
CA GLN A 3 16.93 -19.58 -22.23
C GLN A 3 17.08 -18.40 -21.27
N CYS A 4 16.67 -18.61 -20.02
CA CYS A 4 16.83 -17.61 -18.98
C CYS A 4 18.30 -17.53 -18.53
N THR A 5 18.90 -16.34 -18.61
CA THR A 5 20.25 -16.06 -18.12
C THR A 5 20.40 -16.17 -16.61
N ASN A 6 19.30 -16.06 -15.85
CA ASN A 6 19.34 -16.14 -14.39
C ASN A 6 19.22 -17.59 -13.88
N CYS A 7 18.33 -18.41 -14.46
CA CYS A 7 18.04 -19.76 -13.97
C CYS A 7 18.28 -20.91 -14.97
N GLY A 8 18.72 -20.61 -16.19
CA GLY A 8 19.02 -21.61 -17.23
C GLY A 8 17.80 -22.30 -17.87
N GLN A 9 16.59 -22.05 -17.35
CA GLN A 9 15.38 -22.72 -17.84
C GLN A 9 14.91 -22.16 -19.19
N VAL A 10 14.40 -23.06 -20.04
CA VAL A 10 13.83 -22.74 -21.35
C VAL A 10 12.40 -22.25 -21.22
N ASN A 11 12.09 -21.14 -21.89
CA ASN A 11 10.76 -20.53 -21.96
C ASN A 11 10.29 -20.36 -23.42
N SER A 12 8.98 -20.09 -23.59
CA SER A 12 8.39 -19.79 -24.89
C SER A 12 8.95 -18.47 -25.45
N PRO A 13 9.09 -18.34 -26.79
CA PRO A 13 9.66 -17.13 -27.40
C PRO A 13 8.76 -15.88 -27.24
N THR A 14 7.50 -16.06 -26.83
CA THR A 14 6.53 -14.99 -26.60
C THR A 14 6.42 -14.57 -25.13
N SER A 15 7.13 -15.22 -24.21
CA SER A 15 7.07 -14.85 -22.80
C SER A 15 7.95 -13.62 -22.52
N ASN A 16 7.37 -12.59 -21.90
CA ASN A 16 8.11 -11.40 -21.45
C ASN A 16 8.94 -11.63 -20.18
N PHE A 17 8.60 -12.68 -19.42
CA PHE A 17 9.22 -13.01 -18.14
C PHE A 17 9.47 -14.52 -18.04
N CYS A 18 10.53 -14.91 -17.34
CA CYS A 18 10.82 -16.32 -17.07
C CYS A 18 9.78 -16.90 -16.11
N ARG A 19 9.14 -18.01 -16.48
CA ARG A 19 8.11 -18.67 -15.65
C ARG A 19 8.65 -19.21 -14.32
N PHE A 20 9.95 -19.48 -14.24
CA PHE A 20 10.56 -20.16 -13.09
C PHE A 20 11.19 -19.20 -12.08
N CYS A 21 11.84 -18.12 -12.53
CA CYS A 21 12.52 -17.16 -11.65
C CYS A 21 11.94 -15.74 -11.71
N GLY A 22 11.01 -15.46 -12.61
CA GLY A 22 10.35 -14.15 -12.72
C GLY A 22 11.19 -13.05 -13.38
N THR A 23 12.42 -13.33 -13.81
CA THR A 23 13.25 -12.31 -14.47
C THR A 23 12.68 -11.92 -15.83
N LYS A 24 12.61 -10.61 -16.09
CA LYS A 24 12.18 -10.06 -17.39
C LYS A 24 13.23 -10.37 -18.46
N PHE A 25 12.78 -10.80 -19.64
CA PHE A 25 13.66 -10.89 -20.80
C PHE A 25 13.82 -9.49 -21.40
N THR A 26 15.05 -8.99 -21.48
CA THR A 26 15.40 -7.70 -22.14
C THR A 26 15.41 -7.85 -23.67
N SER A 27 14.48 -8.62 -24.23
CA SER A 27 14.32 -8.68 -25.68
C SER A 27 13.52 -7.47 -26.12
N TYR A 28 14.22 -6.45 -26.60
CA TYR A 28 13.66 -5.42 -27.46
C TYR A 28 13.05 -6.13 -28.67
N GLN A 29 11.73 -6.22 -28.77
CA GLN A 29 11.11 -6.54 -30.05
C GLN A 29 11.10 -5.25 -30.88
N PRO A 30 11.73 -5.21 -32.07
CA PRO A 30 11.41 -4.18 -33.03
C PRO A 30 9.98 -4.45 -33.49
N VAL A 31 9.03 -3.66 -32.99
CA VAL A 31 7.67 -3.65 -33.50
C VAL A 31 7.76 -3.17 -34.95
N ALA A 32 7.38 -4.03 -35.90
CA ALA A 32 7.24 -3.63 -37.30
C ALA A 32 6.23 -2.48 -37.37
N ARG A 33 6.74 -1.29 -37.69
CA ARG A 33 6.00 -0.04 -37.81
C ARG A 33 5.13 -0.11 -39.06
N ASN A 34 3.84 -0.35 -38.89
CA ASN A 34 2.87 -0.02 -39.95
C ASN A 34 2.72 1.51 -39.97
N GLU A 35 3.22 2.13 -41.04
CA GLU A 35 2.98 3.53 -41.39
C GLU A 35 1.50 3.74 -41.68
N ASN A 36 0.74 4.27 -40.73
CA ASN A 36 -0.36 5.21 -40.98
C ASN A 36 -1.11 5.52 -39.68
N SER A 37 -0.65 6.55 -38.98
CA SER A 37 -1.51 7.47 -38.21
C SER A 37 -0.60 8.52 -37.58
N ASN A 38 -0.63 9.72 -38.15
CA ASN A 38 -0.19 10.94 -37.49
C ASN A 38 -1.08 11.13 -36.26
N ASP A 39 -0.52 11.00 -35.06
CA ASP A 39 -0.97 11.60 -33.80
C ASP A 39 -0.33 10.83 -32.64
N PHE A 40 0.86 11.24 -32.21
CA PHE A 40 1.41 10.83 -30.91
C PHE A 40 2.02 12.02 -30.21
N GLU A 41 1.13 12.81 -29.63
CA GLU A 41 1.45 13.68 -28.52
C GLU A 41 1.90 12.82 -27.34
N ASN A 42 3.16 13.02 -26.97
CA ASN A 42 3.92 12.22 -26.02
C ASN A 42 3.46 12.49 -24.57
N SER A 43 2.23 12.10 -24.23
CA SER A 43 1.73 12.18 -22.86
C SER A 43 1.98 10.86 -22.13
N PRO A 44 2.76 10.83 -21.03
CA PRO A 44 2.91 9.63 -20.24
C PRO A 44 1.55 9.23 -19.61
N PRO A 45 1.27 7.92 -19.44
CA PRO A 45 0.04 7.48 -18.81
C PRO A 45 -0.05 8.02 -17.38
N ARG A 46 -1.18 8.62 -17.04
CA ARG A 46 -1.43 9.10 -15.67
C ARG A 46 -1.36 7.91 -14.72
N SER A 47 -0.58 8.06 -13.65
CA SER A 47 -0.49 7.08 -12.58
C SER A 47 -1.87 6.89 -11.95
N TYR A 48 -2.26 5.63 -11.79
CA TYR A 48 -3.58 5.19 -11.34
C TYR A 48 -3.95 5.85 -9.99
N VAL A 49 -4.91 6.78 -10.03
CA VAL A 49 -5.56 7.37 -8.85
C VAL A 49 -6.73 6.46 -8.47
N TRP A 50 -6.46 5.35 -7.77
CA TRP A 50 -7.53 4.62 -7.09
C TRP A 50 -7.79 5.31 -5.74
N LYS A 51 -8.58 6.39 -5.75
CA LYS A 51 -9.27 6.83 -4.53
C LYS A 51 -10.57 7.57 -4.88
N THR A 52 -11.62 6.76 -4.96
CA THR A 52 -13.06 7.00 -4.73
C THR A 52 -13.63 8.40 -4.95
N ASP A 53 -14.55 8.47 -5.91
CA ASP A 53 -15.77 9.28 -5.93
C ASP A 53 -16.38 9.53 -4.54
N GLU A 54 -17.05 10.68 -4.37
CA GLU A 54 -18.33 10.85 -3.63
C GLU A 54 -18.62 12.29 -3.12
N PHE A 55 -17.79 13.30 -3.42
CA PHE A 55 -18.16 14.70 -3.15
C PHE A 55 -17.89 15.62 -4.34
N GLN A 56 -18.52 15.35 -5.49
CA GLN A 56 -18.94 16.46 -6.34
C GLN A 56 -20.12 17.12 -5.63
N VAL A 57 -19.85 18.15 -4.83
CA VAL A 57 -20.89 19.04 -4.32
C VAL A 57 -21.46 19.75 -5.54
N VAL A 58 -22.59 19.26 -6.02
CA VAL A 58 -23.47 19.95 -6.95
C VAL A 58 -24.10 21.11 -6.20
N ASP A 59 -23.31 22.15 -5.93
CA ASP A 59 -23.80 23.47 -5.53
C ASP A 59 -22.69 24.49 -5.80
N ALA A 60 -22.57 24.82 -7.08
CA ALA A 60 -21.80 25.97 -7.56
C ALA A 60 -22.54 27.27 -7.16
N LYS A 61 -22.49 27.66 -5.89
CA LYS A 61 -22.75 29.05 -5.48
C LYS A 61 -21.74 29.53 -4.45
N THR A 62 -20.91 30.45 -4.93
CA THR A 62 -20.27 31.53 -4.17
C THR A 62 -18.97 31.18 -3.46
N ARG A 63 -17.85 31.44 -4.16
CA ARG A 63 -16.78 32.31 -3.65
C ARG A 63 -15.87 32.73 -4.81
N SER A 64 -16.12 33.92 -5.33
CA SER A 64 -15.18 34.63 -6.21
C SER A 64 -13.89 34.90 -5.46
N PRO A 65 -12.72 34.49 -5.96
CA PRO A 65 -11.46 35.04 -5.46
C PRO A 65 -11.38 36.50 -5.89
N LYS A 66 -11.30 37.39 -4.89
CA LYS A 66 -11.06 38.83 -5.08
C LYS A 66 -9.73 39.02 -5.81
N GLN A 67 -9.76 39.57 -7.02
CA GLN A 67 -8.56 39.99 -7.75
C GLN A 67 -7.81 41.03 -6.91
N ILE A 68 -6.57 40.73 -6.53
CA ILE A 68 -5.62 41.74 -6.07
C ILE A 68 -4.73 42.07 -7.26
N HIS A 69 -5.02 43.19 -7.91
CA HIS A 69 -4.05 43.88 -8.76
C HIS A 69 -3.14 44.70 -7.85
N GLN A 70 -1.83 44.40 -7.84
CA GLN A 70 -0.85 45.46 -7.66
C GLN A 70 0.47 45.09 -8.36
N VAL A 71 0.91 46.03 -9.19
CA VAL A 71 2.06 45.99 -10.09
C VAL A 71 3.26 46.55 -9.34
N GLN A 72 4.44 45.92 -9.44
CA GLN A 72 5.69 46.69 -9.48
C GLN A 72 6.84 45.89 -10.14
N PRO A 73 7.54 46.45 -11.14
CA PRO A 73 8.73 45.86 -11.74
C PRO A 73 10.01 46.58 -11.29
N LEU A 74 11.10 45.88 -10.94
CA LEU A 74 12.47 46.37 -11.20
C LEU A 74 13.55 45.29 -10.96
N ASN A 75 14.18 44.88 -12.06
CA ASN A 75 15.61 44.66 -12.30
C ASN A 75 16.57 44.20 -11.17
N ASN A 76 17.28 43.09 -11.49
CA ASN A 76 18.73 42.88 -11.31
C ASN A 76 19.29 42.25 -9.99
N PRO A 77 20.54 41.71 -9.98
CA PRO A 77 20.79 40.25 -10.01
C PRO A 77 21.68 39.73 -8.85
N PHE A 78 21.85 38.41 -8.78
CA PHE A 78 22.92 37.67 -8.08
C PHE A 78 22.88 37.66 -6.53
N MET A 79 22.58 36.51 -5.92
CA MET A 79 23.47 35.77 -5.00
C MET A 79 22.78 34.57 -4.32
N THR A 80 23.56 33.51 -4.19
CA THR A 80 23.40 32.28 -3.42
C THR A 80 22.97 32.49 -1.96
N ALA A 81 22.05 31.66 -1.45
CA ALA A 81 22.22 30.88 -0.20
C ALA A 81 20.89 30.26 0.28
N ALA A 82 20.96 28.96 0.57
CA ALA A 82 20.21 28.18 1.57
C ALA A 82 18.79 28.66 1.97
N SER A 83 17.77 27.95 1.47
CA SER A 83 16.45 27.88 2.13
C SER A 83 16.16 26.45 2.56
N SER A 84 16.03 26.27 3.87
CA SER A 84 15.52 25.07 4.53
C SER A 84 14.05 24.84 4.17
N PRO A 85 13.59 23.58 4.01
CA PRO A 85 12.17 23.27 3.88
C PRO A 85 11.44 23.41 5.23
N PRO A 86 10.15 23.82 5.24
CA PRO A 86 9.34 24.00 6.45
C PRO A 86 9.06 22.68 7.18
N PRO A 87 8.87 22.69 8.52
CA PRO A 87 8.59 21.48 9.30
C PRO A 87 7.17 20.97 9.02
N MET A 88 7.08 19.76 8.46
CA MET A 88 5.82 19.07 8.22
C MET A 88 5.20 18.57 9.55
N PRO A 89 3.86 18.66 9.71
CA PRO A 89 3.16 18.09 10.87
C PRO A 89 3.14 16.54 10.82
N PRO A 90 3.13 15.84 11.97
CA PRO A 90 3.13 14.39 12.01
C PRO A 90 1.79 13.82 11.53
N LEU A 91 1.83 13.08 10.41
CA LEU A 91 0.73 12.26 9.91
C LEU A 91 0.48 11.06 10.84
N ILE A 92 -0.43 11.21 11.80
CA ILE A 92 -0.94 10.10 12.62
C ILE A 92 -2.02 9.33 11.82
N HIS A 93 -1.60 8.41 10.94
CA HIS A 93 -2.27 7.11 10.66
C HIS A 93 -1.55 6.40 9.51
N GLN A 94 -0.27 6.12 9.69
CA GLN A 94 0.42 5.16 8.82
C GLN A 94 -0.10 3.76 9.17
N ARG A 95 -1.02 3.24 8.34
CA ARG A 95 -1.29 1.80 8.26
C ARG A 95 0.04 1.17 7.84
N GLN A 96 0.77 0.70 8.84
CA GLN A 96 2.19 0.34 8.73
C GLN A 96 2.39 -0.57 7.50
N PRO A 97 3.24 -0.19 6.53
CA PRO A 97 3.62 -1.11 5.46
C PRO A 97 4.18 -2.35 6.15
N GLN A 98 3.59 -3.51 5.85
CA GLN A 98 3.96 -4.79 6.43
C GLN A 98 5.46 -4.99 6.22
N ALA A 99 6.27 -4.76 7.26
CA ALA A 99 7.70 -4.91 7.17
C ALA A 99 7.98 -6.36 6.76
N VAL A 100 8.54 -6.54 5.56
CA VAL A 100 8.94 -7.85 5.07
C VAL A 100 10.05 -8.32 6.00
N ALA A 101 9.78 -9.36 6.76
CA ALA A 101 10.70 -9.87 7.75
C ALA A 101 11.67 -10.83 7.05
N TYR A 102 12.90 -10.37 6.80
CA TYR A 102 13.95 -11.23 6.28
C TYR A 102 14.18 -12.40 7.24
N GLY A 103 13.95 -13.63 6.77
CA GLY A 103 14.15 -14.86 7.53
C GLY A 103 12.90 -15.47 8.19
N TYR A 104 11.76 -14.77 8.22
CA TYR A 104 10.50 -15.36 8.67
C TYR A 104 9.68 -15.90 7.50
N ARG A 105 9.14 -17.12 7.65
CA ARG A 105 8.18 -17.72 6.70
C ARG A 105 7.03 -18.34 7.46
N CYS A 106 5.79 -18.05 7.05
CA CYS A 106 4.62 -18.67 7.65
C CYS A 106 4.62 -20.19 7.40
N PRO A 107 4.38 -21.05 8.41
CA PRO A 107 4.39 -22.51 8.24
C PRO A 107 3.23 -23.05 7.39
N ARG A 108 2.18 -22.26 7.16
CA ARG A 108 0.98 -22.69 6.42
C ARG A 108 1.01 -22.26 4.96
N CYS A 109 1.37 -21.01 4.66
CA CYS A 109 1.37 -20.47 3.29
C CYS A 109 2.73 -19.98 2.79
N SER A 110 3.81 -20.14 3.58
CA SER A 110 5.18 -19.71 3.26
C SER A 110 5.38 -18.21 3.00
N SER A 111 4.38 -17.37 3.31
CA SER A 111 4.49 -15.92 3.14
C SER A 111 5.59 -15.31 4.02
N GLN A 112 6.30 -14.31 3.50
CA GLN A 112 7.39 -13.60 4.20
C GLN A 112 6.92 -12.38 5.01
N PHE A 113 5.61 -12.17 5.10
CA PHE A 113 5.03 -11.06 5.88
C PHE A 113 5.07 -11.38 7.38
N TYR A 114 5.38 -10.37 8.19
CA TYR A 114 5.35 -10.50 9.65
C TYR A 114 3.92 -10.83 10.14
N PRO A 115 3.77 -11.67 11.19
CA PRO A 115 2.45 -11.96 11.72
C PRO A 115 1.78 -10.69 12.25
N LYS A 116 0.52 -10.50 11.89
CA LYS A 116 -0.33 -9.44 12.41
C LYS A 116 -0.79 -9.82 13.82
N HIS A 117 -0.59 -8.92 14.78
CA HIS A 117 -1.18 -9.05 16.11
C HIS A 117 -2.66 -8.71 16.03
N VAL A 118 -3.52 -9.66 16.41
CA VAL A 118 -4.96 -9.48 16.48
C VAL A 118 -5.41 -9.76 17.91
N ARG A 119 -6.12 -8.81 18.51
CA ARG A 119 -6.74 -8.96 19.83
C ARG A 119 -8.05 -9.72 19.69
N LYS A 120 -8.14 -10.88 20.34
CA LYS A 120 -9.38 -11.66 20.44
C LYS A 120 -9.68 -11.93 21.92
N VAL A 121 -10.95 -12.12 22.25
CA VAL A 121 -11.34 -12.59 23.60
C VAL A 121 -10.73 -13.99 23.77
N SER A 122 -10.00 -14.21 24.87
CA SER A 122 -9.37 -15.50 25.11
C SER A 122 -10.43 -16.58 25.32
N THR A 123 -10.11 -17.82 24.97
CA THR A 123 -10.93 -18.99 25.32
C THR A 123 -11.13 -19.08 26.84
N ALA A 124 -10.10 -18.74 27.62
CA ALA A 124 -10.19 -18.67 29.07
C ALA A 124 -11.19 -17.59 29.54
N GLY A 125 -11.24 -16.43 28.86
CA GLY A 125 -12.19 -15.36 29.16
C GLY A 125 -13.65 -15.80 29.01
N TRP A 126 -13.95 -16.59 27.98
CA TRP A 126 -15.27 -17.18 27.77
C TRP A 126 -15.66 -18.19 28.86
N ILE A 127 -14.72 -19.03 29.30
CA ILE A 127 -14.96 -20.00 30.37
C ILE A 127 -15.24 -19.26 31.69
N VAL A 128 -14.40 -18.27 32.02
CA VAL A 128 -14.57 -17.44 33.24
C VAL A 128 -15.89 -16.67 33.19
N PHE A 129 -16.26 -16.12 32.03
CA PHE A 129 -17.55 -15.46 31.82
C PHE A 129 -18.73 -16.41 32.12
N ALA A 130 -18.70 -17.64 31.59
CA ALA A 130 -19.77 -18.62 31.81
C ALA A 130 -19.87 -19.04 33.28
N VAL A 131 -18.73 -19.32 33.94
CA VAL A 131 -18.70 -19.71 35.36
C VAL A 131 -19.18 -18.57 36.26
N LEU A 132 -18.71 -17.34 36.02
CA LEU A 132 -19.12 -16.17 36.80
C LEU A 132 -20.58 -15.78 36.54
N MET A 133 -21.11 -15.96 35.34
CA MET A 133 -22.54 -15.73 35.08
C MET A 133 -23.43 -16.63 35.96
N VAL A 134 -23.04 -17.89 36.17
CA VAL A 134 -23.81 -18.85 36.97
C VAL A 134 -23.60 -18.64 38.47
N THR A 135 -22.38 -18.32 38.90
CA THR A 135 -22.02 -18.26 40.33
C THR A 135 -22.12 -16.87 40.94
N PHE A 136 -21.82 -15.82 40.17
CA PHE A 136 -21.72 -14.44 40.63
C PHE A 136 -22.13 -13.44 39.53
N PHE A 137 -23.45 -13.23 39.42
CA PHE A 137 -24.10 -12.32 38.47
C PHE A 137 -23.56 -10.87 38.41
N PRO A 138 -22.91 -10.28 39.44
CA PRO A 138 -22.29 -8.96 39.29
C PRO A 138 -20.84 -8.99 38.76
N LEU A 139 -20.18 -10.14 38.66
CA LEU A 139 -18.74 -10.23 38.32
C LEU A 139 -18.45 -10.73 36.89
N PHE A 140 -19.47 -11.15 36.13
CA PHE A 140 -19.29 -11.78 34.80
C PHE A 140 -18.53 -10.93 33.77
N TRP A 141 -18.65 -9.60 33.84
CA TRP A 141 -17.98 -8.59 33.02
C TRP A 141 -16.44 -8.76 33.00
N ILE A 142 -15.85 -9.29 34.08
CA ILE A 142 -14.40 -9.49 34.21
C ILE A 142 -13.90 -10.51 33.19
N GLY A 143 -14.70 -11.52 32.85
CA GLY A 143 -14.35 -12.51 31.82
C GLY A 143 -14.16 -11.89 30.42
N LEU A 144 -14.88 -10.80 30.11
CA LEU A 144 -14.77 -10.09 28.83
C LEU A 144 -13.56 -9.16 28.74
N LEU A 145 -12.96 -8.80 29.88
CA LEU A 145 -11.76 -7.97 29.94
C LEU A 145 -10.49 -8.76 29.60
N ILE A 146 -10.56 -10.09 29.67
CA ILE A 146 -9.44 -10.98 29.32
C ILE A 146 -9.32 -11.08 27.80
N LYS A 147 -8.45 -10.23 27.24
CA LYS A 147 -8.05 -10.25 25.83
C LYS A 147 -6.72 -10.95 25.68
N GLU A 148 -6.62 -11.79 24.67
CA GLU A 148 -5.38 -12.46 24.28
C GLU A 148 -4.89 -11.88 22.94
N ASP A 149 -3.60 -11.57 22.88
CA ASP A 149 -2.94 -11.16 21.65
C ASP A 149 -2.51 -12.41 20.88
N VAL A 150 -3.23 -12.71 19.79
CA VAL A 150 -2.91 -13.85 18.92
C VAL A 150 -2.19 -13.35 17.68
N ARG A 151 -1.09 -14.02 17.33
CA ARG A 151 -0.35 -13.79 16.10
C ARG A 151 -1.03 -14.54 14.95
N MET A 152 -1.41 -13.80 13.91
CA MET A 152 -2.05 -14.37 12.72
C MET A 152 -1.25 -14.00 11.48
N CYS A 153 -1.09 -14.96 10.57
CA CYS A 153 -0.51 -14.68 9.27
C CYS A 153 -1.39 -13.67 8.50
N ALA A 154 -0.79 -12.62 7.94
CA ALA A 154 -1.52 -11.60 7.19
C ALA A 154 -2.14 -12.10 5.86
N VAL A 155 -1.64 -13.23 5.33
CA VAL A 155 -2.09 -13.79 4.04
C VAL A 155 -3.13 -14.89 4.25
N CYS A 156 -2.79 -15.94 5.02
CA CYS A 156 -3.67 -17.09 5.20
C CYS A 156 -4.54 -17.04 6.46
N ASN A 157 -4.39 -16.01 7.31
CA ASN A 157 -5.09 -15.86 8.60
C ASN A 157 -4.91 -17.04 9.58
N ALA A 158 -3.98 -17.96 9.33
CA ALA A 158 -3.65 -19.02 10.26
C ALA A 158 -2.91 -18.48 11.49
N ARG A 159 -3.14 -19.10 12.65
CA ARG A 159 -2.39 -18.83 13.88
C ARG A 159 -0.93 -19.29 13.69
N VAL A 160 0.01 -18.43 14.08
CA VAL A 160 1.46 -18.70 14.02
C VAL A 160 2.09 -18.48 15.39
#